data_AF-A0A4S3J7Q0-F1
#
_entry.id   AF-A0A4S3J7Q0-F1
#
_cell.length_a   1.000
_cell.length_b   1.000
_cell.length_c   1.000
_cell.angle_alpha   90.00
_cell.angle_beta   90.00
_cell.angle_gamma   90.00
#
_symmetry.space_group_name_H-M   'P 1'
#
loop_
_entity.id
_entity.type
_entity.pdbx_description
1 polymer ?
#
loop_
_entity_poly.entity_id
_entity_poly.type
_entity_poly.pdbx_seq_one_letter_code
_entity_poly.pdbx_strand_id
1 'polypeptide(L)'
;MSSQANISPKQGLTKSAPDAQSPPTISFAASPETTYMVVGLDIDAPFPSFNILSPILHWIQSGLKLMEPDGFNEQKYAPRNGQNLGNMHRMRYDLDAWEEEVKLGPVLAMNYFMSN
;
A
#
# COMPACT_ATOMS: atom_id res chain seq x y z
N MET A 1 -2.52 22.95 6.89
CA MET A 1 -1.76 21.76 6.47
C MET A 1 -1.64 20.88 7.71
N SER A 2 -2.30 19.72 7.75
CA SER A 2 -2.22 18.82 8.91
C SER A 2 -0.87 18.11 8.87
N SER A 3 -0.10 18.16 9.94
CA SER A 3 1.16 17.40 10.04
C SER A 3 0.81 15.91 10.14
N GLN A 4 1.07 15.12 9.10
CA GLN A 4 1.03 13.66 9.22
C GLN A 4 2.21 13.19 10.07
N ALA A 5 1.96 12.29 11.02
CA ALA A 5 3.01 11.73 11.86
C ALA A 5 3.86 10.72 11.07
N ASN A 6 5.18 10.76 11.26
CA ASN A 6 6.05 9.69 10.78
C ASN A 6 5.77 8.41 11.57
N ILE A 7 5.35 7.36 10.87
CA ILE A 7 5.04 6.08 11.48
C ILE A 7 6.34 5.27 11.65
N SER A 8 6.69 4.98 12.90
CA SER A 8 7.81 4.08 13.21
C SER A 8 7.35 2.62 13.15
N PRO A 9 8.24 1.66 12.79
CA PRO A 9 7.90 0.24 12.82
C PRO A 9 7.32 -0.16 14.19
N LYS A 10 6.24 -0.95 14.18
CA LYS A 10 5.50 -1.40 15.38
C LYS A 10 4.75 -0.30 16.14
N GLN A 11 4.63 0.91 15.59
CA GLN A 11 3.81 1.94 16.22
C GLN A 11 2.35 1.48 16.27
N GLY A 12 1.73 1.59 17.44
CA GLY A 12 0.30 1.36 17.62
C GLY A 12 -0.48 2.62 17.28
N LEU A 13 -1.43 2.50 16.35
CA LEU A 13 -2.42 3.53 16.03
C LEU A 13 -3.81 3.03 16.43
N THR A 14 -4.70 3.93 16.82
CA THR A 14 -6.11 3.57 16.94
C THR A 14 -6.74 3.62 15.55
N LYS A 15 -7.69 2.73 15.23
CA LYS A 15 -8.36 2.75 13.92
C LYS A 15 -9.00 4.08 13.61
N SER A 16 -9.55 4.77 14.62
CA SER A 16 -10.17 6.09 14.47
C SER A 16 -9.15 7.24 14.43
N ALA A 17 -7.85 6.97 14.58
CA ALA A 17 -6.83 8.01 14.48
C ALA A 17 -6.84 8.60 13.06
N PRO A 18 -6.78 9.94 12.91
CA PRO A 18 -6.64 10.58 11.60
C PRO A 18 -5.47 10.03 10.77
N ASP A 19 -4.38 9.65 11.44
CA ASP A 19 -3.18 9.07 10.82
C ASP A 19 -3.40 7.65 10.26
N ALA A 20 -4.43 6.93 10.74
CA ALA A 20 -4.80 5.60 10.23
C ALA A 20 -5.92 5.64 9.18
N GLN A 21 -6.55 6.81 8.98
CA GLN A 21 -7.67 7.01 8.04
C GLN A 21 -7.29 7.81 6.80
N SER A 22 -6.27 8.67 6.90
CA SER A 22 -5.81 9.51 5.78
C SER A 22 -4.85 8.74 4.87
N PRO A 23 -4.79 9.02 3.56
CA PRO A 23 -3.74 8.49 2.69
C PRO A 23 -2.35 8.82 3.24
N PRO A 24 -1.43 7.85 3.39
CA PRO A 24 -0.12 8.11 3.96
C PRO A 24 0.80 8.80 2.96
N THR A 25 1.69 9.65 3.47
CA THR A 25 2.85 10.13 2.71
C THR A 25 4.00 9.13 2.84
N ILE A 26 4.52 8.62 1.72
CA ILE A 26 5.66 7.69 1.70
C ILE A 26 6.93 8.43 1.25
N SER A 27 8.04 8.15 1.92
CA SER A 27 9.37 8.55 1.46
C SER A 27 10.37 7.43 1.67
N PHE A 28 11.26 7.22 0.70
CA PHE A 28 12.39 6.29 0.78
C PHE A 28 13.48 6.79 -0.18
N ALA A 29 14.72 6.30 0.00
CA ALA A 29 15.80 6.62 -0.93
C ALA A 29 15.54 5.93 -2.29
N ALA A 30 15.29 6.72 -3.32
CA ALA A 30 14.90 6.25 -4.65
C ALA A 30 15.81 6.84 -5.75
N SER A 31 15.84 6.16 -6.90
CA SER A 31 16.53 6.59 -8.12
C SER A 31 15.53 7.21 -9.11
N PRO A 32 15.85 8.35 -9.75
CA PRO A 32 14.93 9.01 -10.67
C PRO A 32 14.66 8.22 -11.97
N GLU A 33 15.51 7.25 -12.30
CA GLU A 33 15.40 6.45 -13.52
C GLU A 33 14.57 5.18 -13.33
N THR A 34 14.21 4.86 -12.08
CA THR A 34 13.50 3.62 -11.75
C THR A 34 12.03 3.91 -11.51
N THR A 35 11.18 3.00 -12.00
CA THR A 35 9.76 3.00 -11.70
C THR A 35 9.50 2.07 -10.54
N TYR A 36 8.80 2.57 -9.53
CA TYR A 36 8.51 1.87 -8.29
C TYR A 36 7.03 1.55 -8.18
N MET A 37 6.76 0.69 -7.21
CA MET A 37 5.44 0.22 -6.88
C MET A 37 5.32 0.12 -5.37
N VAL A 38 4.18 0.53 -4.84
CA VAL A 38 3.85 0.45 -3.42
C VAL A 38 2.68 -0.51 -3.26
N VAL A 39 2.78 -1.40 -2.27
CA VAL A 39 1.73 -2.31 -1.88
C VAL A 39 1.50 -2.17 -0.37
N GLY A 40 0.24 -1.99 0.02
CA GLY A 40 -0.20 -2.01 1.41
C GLY A 40 -1.05 -3.25 1.67
N LEU A 41 -0.65 -4.07 2.64
CA LEU A 41 -1.31 -5.33 3.02
C LEU A 41 -1.68 -5.34 4.50
N ASP A 42 -2.82 -5.95 4.80
CA ASP A 42 -3.20 -6.40 6.14
C ASP A 42 -3.03 -7.94 6.17
N ILE A 43 -2.15 -8.42 7.04
CA ILE A 43 -1.71 -9.82 7.09
C ILE A 43 -2.46 -10.65 8.14
N ASP A 44 -3.33 -10.02 8.91
CA ASP A 44 -3.97 -10.60 10.09
C ASP A 44 -5.49 -10.43 10.14
N ALA A 45 -6.14 -9.93 9.07
CA ALA A 45 -7.59 -9.87 8.95
C ALA A 45 -8.34 -11.23 9.03
N PRO A 46 -9.49 -11.29 9.75
CA PRO A 46 -10.10 -10.20 10.53
C PRO A 46 -9.41 -9.90 11.87
N PHE A 47 -8.65 -10.84 12.44
CA PHE A 47 -7.82 -10.63 13.64
C PHE A 47 -6.73 -11.70 13.73
N PRO A 48 -5.58 -11.44 14.40
CA PRO A 48 -4.42 -12.34 14.42
C PRO A 48 -4.71 -13.80 14.80
N SER A 49 -5.69 -14.05 15.68
CA SER A 49 -6.06 -15.39 16.12
C SER A 49 -7.03 -16.13 15.19
N PHE A 50 -7.55 -15.49 14.13
CA PHE A 50 -8.40 -16.09 13.10
C PHE A 50 -8.32 -15.26 11.80
N ASN A 51 -7.31 -15.51 10.98
CA ASN A 51 -6.94 -14.65 9.86
C ASN A 51 -7.40 -15.15 8.48
N ILE A 52 -8.58 -15.79 8.39
CA ILE A 52 -9.05 -16.51 7.19
C ILE A 52 -9.28 -15.65 5.93
N LEU A 53 -9.24 -14.32 6.07
CA LEU A 53 -9.39 -13.35 4.97
C LEU A 53 -8.05 -12.78 4.49
N SER A 54 -6.96 -13.09 5.20
CA SER A 54 -5.63 -12.56 4.94
C SER A 54 -4.92 -13.26 3.78
N PRO A 55 -3.98 -12.56 3.11
CA PRO A 55 -3.74 -11.12 3.20
C PRO A 55 -4.88 -10.29 2.58
N ILE A 56 -5.20 -9.13 3.15
CA ILE A 56 -6.10 -8.15 2.54
C ILE A 56 -5.27 -7.07 1.85
N LEU A 57 -5.48 -6.89 0.55
CA LEU A 57 -4.91 -5.77 -0.20
C LEU A 57 -5.57 -4.45 0.21
N HIS A 58 -4.85 -3.56 0.88
CA HIS A 58 -5.33 -2.23 1.25
C HIS A 58 -5.05 -1.16 0.20
N TRP A 59 -3.90 -1.25 -0.46
CA TRP A 59 -3.48 -0.26 -1.44
C TRP A 59 -2.48 -0.88 -2.41
N ILE A 60 -2.58 -0.50 -3.67
CA ILE A 60 -1.59 -0.80 -4.69
C ILE A 60 -1.41 0.45 -5.56
N GLN A 61 -0.18 0.87 -5.76
CA GLN A 61 0.15 1.98 -6.64
C GLN A 61 1.42 1.67 -7.43
N SER A 62 1.24 1.40 -8.72
CA SER A 62 2.32 1.22 -9.69
C SER A 62 2.71 2.54 -10.35
N GLY A 63 3.90 2.60 -10.96
CA GLY A 63 4.26 3.72 -11.82
C GLY A 63 4.90 4.90 -11.09
N LEU A 64 5.27 4.71 -9.82
CA LEU A 64 5.88 5.76 -9.02
C LEU A 64 7.27 6.10 -9.55
N LYS A 65 7.47 7.33 -9.99
CA LYS A 65 8.78 7.87 -10.38
C LYS A 65 9.06 9.10 -9.54
N LEU A 66 10.33 9.35 -9.20
CA LEU A 66 10.72 10.58 -8.48
C LEU A 66 10.44 11.85 -9.29
N MET A 67 10.40 11.74 -10.62
CA MET A 67 9.92 12.76 -11.53
C MET A 67 8.63 12.23 -12.15
N GLU A 68 7.50 12.87 -11.86
CA GLU A 68 6.23 12.55 -12.50
C GLU A 68 6.44 12.71 -14.02
N PRO A 69 6.30 11.63 -14.82
CA PRO A 69 6.49 11.77 -16.25
C PRO A 69 5.33 12.58 -16.81
N ASP A 70 5.63 13.55 -17.67
CA ASP A 70 4.61 14.27 -18.43
C ASP A 70 3.63 13.27 -19.05
N GLY A 71 2.35 13.32 -18.62
CA GLY A 71 1.30 12.42 -19.10
C GLY A 71 1.07 11.13 -18.29
N PHE A 72 1.54 11.02 -17.04
CA PHE A 72 1.12 9.93 -16.15
C PHE A 72 -0.40 9.98 -15.90
N ASN A 73 -1.12 8.96 -16.38
CA ASN A 73 -2.56 8.84 -16.17
C ASN A 73 -2.83 7.88 -15.01
N GLU A 74 -2.92 8.44 -13.81
CA GLU A 74 -3.27 7.70 -12.58
C GLU A 74 -4.56 6.89 -12.73
N GLN A 75 -5.51 7.38 -13.53
CA GLN A 75 -6.82 6.75 -13.74
C GLN A 75 -6.75 5.48 -14.61
N LYS A 76 -5.58 5.15 -15.18
CA LYS A 76 -5.35 3.87 -15.87
C LYS A 76 -5.10 2.72 -14.88
N TYR A 77 -4.49 3.00 -13.73
CA TYR A 77 -4.05 1.97 -12.77
C TYR A 77 -4.82 2.02 -11.44
N ALA A 78 -5.33 3.19 -11.07
CA ALA A 78 -6.32 3.34 -10.00
C ALA A 78 -7.75 3.28 -10.58
N PRO A 79 -8.73 2.72 -9.86
CA PRO A 79 -10.12 2.80 -10.26
C PRO A 79 -10.53 4.25 -10.53
N ARG A 80 -11.23 4.48 -11.65
CA ARG A 80 -11.76 5.81 -12.02
C ARG A 80 -12.48 6.43 -10.82
N ASN A 81 -12.16 7.69 -10.51
CA ASN A 81 -12.71 8.46 -9.39
C ASN A 81 -12.36 7.94 -7.98
N GLY A 82 -11.27 7.19 -7.81
CA GLY A 82 -10.84 6.74 -6.48
C GLY A 82 -11.80 5.72 -5.83
N GLN A 83 -12.54 4.98 -6.65
CA GLN A 83 -13.44 3.92 -6.17
C GLN A 83 -12.63 2.85 -5.43
N ASN A 84 -13.16 2.35 -4.32
CA ASN A 84 -12.56 1.23 -3.61
C ASN A 84 -12.63 -0.03 -4.45
N LEU A 85 -11.56 -0.84 -4.44
CA LEU A 85 -11.62 -2.20 -4.96
C LEU A 85 -12.70 -2.99 -4.18
N GLY A 86 -13.48 -3.80 -4.90
CA GLY A 86 -14.49 -4.64 -4.26
C GLY A 86 -13.85 -5.57 -3.23
N ASN A 87 -14.48 -5.73 -2.06
CA ASN A 87 -13.90 -6.46 -0.91
C ASN A 87 -13.39 -7.87 -1.28
N MET A 88 -14.09 -8.58 -2.17
CA MET A 88 -13.69 -9.93 -2.62
C MET A 88 -12.35 -9.96 -3.35
N HIS A 89 -12.02 -8.91 -4.11
CA HIS A 89 -10.75 -8.83 -4.85
C HIS A 89 -9.56 -8.50 -3.95
N ARG A 90 -9.82 -8.09 -2.71
CA ARG A 90 -8.79 -7.70 -1.75
C ARG A 90 -8.41 -8.86 -0.84
N MET A 91 -9.33 -9.77 -0.55
CA MET A 91 -9.11 -10.88 0.39
C MET A 91 -8.27 -11.98 -0.24
N ARG A 92 -7.42 -12.62 0.58
CA ARG A 92 -6.48 -13.67 0.15
C ARG A 92 -5.63 -13.23 -1.04
N TYR A 93 -5.19 -11.98 -1.02
CA TYR A 93 -4.33 -11.46 -2.07
C TYR A 93 -2.99 -12.19 -2.05
N ASP A 94 -2.67 -12.82 -3.17
CA ASP A 94 -1.45 -13.58 -3.35
C ASP A 94 -0.34 -12.64 -3.86
N LEU A 95 0.42 -12.07 -2.92
CA LEU A 95 1.51 -11.15 -3.26
C LEU A 95 2.62 -11.87 -4.02
N ASP A 96 2.98 -13.09 -3.61
CA ASP A 96 4.08 -13.84 -4.22
C ASP A 96 3.77 -14.18 -5.68
N ALA A 97 2.58 -14.72 -5.97
CA ALA A 97 2.16 -15.01 -7.34
C ALA A 97 2.10 -13.74 -8.21
N TRP A 98 1.68 -12.62 -7.62
CA TRP A 98 1.63 -11.35 -8.32
C TRP A 98 3.03 -10.78 -8.58
N GLU A 99 3.96 -10.84 -7.62
CA GLU A 99 5.35 -10.44 -7.79
C GLU A 99 6.03 -11.22 -8.92
N GLU A 100 5.77 -12.54 -9.00
CA GLU A 100 6.21 -13.39 -10.11
C GLU A 100 5.59 -12.97 -11.45
N GLU A 101 4.28 -12.71 -11.49
CA GLU A 101 3.55 -12.31 -12.70
C GLU A 101 4.10 -11.01 -13.29
N VAL A 102 4.28 -9.98 -12.44
CA VAL A 102 4.75 -8.67 -12.86
C VAL A 102 6.28 -8.56 -12.92
N LYS A 103 7.00 -9.64 -12.57
CA LYS A 103 8.46 -9.75 -12.58
C LYS A 103 9.12 -8.65 -11.75
N LEU A 104 8.59 -8.40 -10.57
CA LEU A 104 9.18 -7.44 -9.66
C LEU A 104 10.55 -7.93 -9.19
N GLY A 105 11.44 -6.96 -8.98
CA GLY A 105 12.71 -7.21 -8.29
C GLY A 105 12.50 -7.34 -6.77
N PRO A 106 13.58 -7.49 -5.99
CA PRO A 106 13.48 -7.58 -4.54
C PRO A 106 12.82 -6.34 -3.92
N VAL A 107 12.11 -6.54 -2.81
CA VAL A 107 11.57 -5.45 -1.98
C VAL A 107 12.70 -4.51 -1.54
N LEU A 108 12.56 -3.22 -1.84
CA LEU A 108 13.59 -2.21 -1.58
C LEU A 108 13.41 -1.50 -0.22
N ALA A 109 12.17 -1.42 0.25
CA ALA A 109 11.82 -0.78 1.52
C ALA A 109 10.51 -1.38 2.05
N MET A 110 10.38 -1.46 3.39
CA MET A 110 9.19 -1.93 4.07
C MET A 110 8.98 -1.12 5.35
N ASN A 111 7.72 -0.84 5.68
CA ASN A 111 7.32 -0.30 6.97
C ASN A 111 5.96 -0.89 7.38
N TYR A 112 5.64 -0.89 8.68
CA TYR A 112 4.37 -1.38 9.18
C TYR A 112 3.97 -0.74 10.52
N PHE A 113 2.68 -0.70 10.79
CA PHE A 113 2.07 -0.29 12.05
C PHE A 113 1.01 -1.27 12.48
N MET A 114 0.60 -1.19 13.74
CA MET A 114 -0.52 -1.97 14.28
C MET A 114 -1.72 -1.05 14.46
N SER A 115 -2.91 -1.48 14.06
CA SER A 115 -4.14 -0.71 14.21
C SER A 115 -5.30 -1.57 14.67
N ASN A 116 -5.97 -1.16 15.74
CA ASN A 116 -7.16 -1.82 16.30
C ASN A 116 -8.37 -0.89 16.23
#